data_AF-A0A924D7Y1-F1
#
_entry.id   AF-A0A924D7Y1-F1
#
_cell.length_a   1.000
_cell.length_b   1.000
_cell.length_c   1.000
_cell.angle_alpha   90.00
_cell.angle_beta   90.00
_cell.angle_gamma   90.00
#
_symmetry.space_group_name_H-M   'P 1'
#
loop_
_entity.id
_entity.type
_entity.pdbx_description
1 polymer ?
#
loop_
_entity_poly.entity_id
_entity_poly.type
_entity_poly.pdbx_seq_one_letter_code
_entity_poly.pdbx_strand_id
1 'polypeptide(L)'
;MIISETLTPSEVANRVRPYVANKKVGAISLTVDEARIRLQNDYWRIPICPSSEPEPLFPYYEALADLEDEIQTGEGIKVTIASGDPLE
;
A
#
# COMPACT_ATOMS: atom_id res chain seq x y z
N MET A 1 -13.98 6.54 15.62
CA MET A 1 -12.79 6.17 16.40
C MET A 1 -11.76 5.72 15.38
N ILE A 2 -10.73 6.51 15.11
CA ILE A 2 -9.73 6.15 14.08
C ILE A 2 -8.80 5.11 14.72
N ILE A 3 -8.71 3.93 14.12
CA ILE A 3 -8.05 2.73 14.67
C ILE A 3 -6.52 2.78 14.49
N SER A 4 -5.97 3.86 13.92
CA SER A 4 -4.60 3.94 13.43
C SER A 4 -3.52 3.71 14.49
N GLU A 5 -3.74 4.14 15.73
CA GLU A 5 -2.71 4.15 16.78
C GLU A 5 -2.52 2.80 17.50
N THR A 6 -3.46 1.86 17.37
CA THR A 6 -3.41 0.57 18.09
C THR A 6 -2.99 -0.62 17.22
N LEU A 7 -2.82 -0.41 15.91
CA LEU A 7 -2.45 -1.47 15.00
C LEU A 7 -0.94 -1.69 14.98
N THR A 8 -0.53 -2.94 14.74
CA THR A 8 0.87 -3.28 14.48
C THR A 8 1.15 -3.27 12.98
N PRO A 9 2.41 -3.14 12.54
CA PRO A 9 2.75 -3.24 11.12
C PRO A 9 2.22 -4.52 10.46
N SER A 10 2.26 -5.65 11.16
CA SER A 10 1.75 -6.94 10.68
C SER A 10 0.22 -6.98 10.55
N GLU A 11 -0.50 -6.33 11.47
CA GLU A 11 -1.97 -6.19 11.37
C GLU A 11 -2.35 -5.34 10.16
N VAL A 12 -1.64 -4.24 9.93
CA VAL A 12 -1.84 -3.39 8.76
C VAL A 12 -1.52 -4.15 7.48
N ALA A 13 -0.41 -4.90 7.45
CA ALA A 13 -0.05 -5.73 6.31
C ALA A 13 -1.14 -6.76 5.98
N ASN A 14 -1.65 -7.48 6.98
CA ASN A 14 -2.69 -8.49 6.79
C ASN A 14 -3.98 -7.90 6.23
N ARG A 15 -4.34 -6.68 6.67
CA ARG A 15 -5.53 -5.98 6.17
C ARG A 15 -5.34 -5.44 4.76
N VAL A 16 -4.14 -4.98 4.42
CA VAL A 16 -3.85 -4.36 3.11
C VAL A 16 -3.52 -5.38 2.02
N ARG A 17 -2.94 -6.53 2.39
CA ARG A 17 -2.65 -7.66 1.49
C ARG A 17 -3.77 -8.03 0.51
N PRO A 18 -5.04 -8.24 0.94
CA PRO A 18 -6.11 -8.60 0.01
C PRO A 18 -6.39 -7.51 -1.03
N TYR A 19 -6.32 -6.24 -0.66
CA TYR A 19 -6.51 -5.12 -1.59
C TYR A 19 -5.38 -5.07 -2.61
N VAL A 20 -4.13 -5.17 -2.15
CA VAL A 20 -2.93 -5.16 -3.01
C VAL A 20 -2.91 -6.35 -3.95
N ALA A 21 -3.24 -7.55 -3.47
CA ALA A 21 -3.27 -8.77 -4.27
C ALA A 21 -4.38 -8.76 -5.33
N ASN A 22 -5.50 -8.08 -5.07
CA ASN A 22 -6.60 -7.94 -6.01
C ASN A 22 -6.36 -6.79 -7.01
N LYS A 23 -5.51 -5.82 -6.66
CA LYS A 23 -5.15 -4.70 -7.55
C LYS A 23 -4.29 -5.21 -8.70
N LYS A 24 -4.74 -4.95 -9.93
CA LYS A 24 -3.99 -5.25 -11.14
C LYS A 24 -3.69 -3.97 -11.90
N VAL A 25 -2.40 -3.62 -11.97
CA VAL A 25 -1.92 -2.53 -12.83
C VAL A 25 -1.41 -3.16 -14.12
N GLY A 26 -2.33 -3.41 -15.07
CA GLY A 26 -2.02 -4.17 -16.27
C GLY A 26 -1.56 -5.61 -15.94
N ALA A 27 -0.33 -5.96 -16.34
CA ALA A 27 0.29 -7.26 -16.06
C ALA A 27 1.16 -7.28 -14.79
N ILE A 28 1.23 -6.16 -14.06
CA ILE A 28 2.11 -6.00 -12.90
C ILE A 28 1.37 -6.43 -11.65
N SER A 29 1.96 -7.40 -10.93
CA SER A 29 1.56 -7.75 -9.58
C SER A 29 2.29 -6.88 -8.57
N LEU A 30 1.59 -6.47 -7.52
CA LEU A 30 2.13 -5.68 -6.42
C LEU A 30 2.27 -6.57 -5.18
N THR A 31 3.36 -6.41 -4.44
CA THR A 31 3.58 -7.10 -3.17
C THR A 31 3.86 -6.08 -2.08
N VAL A 32 3.33 -6.31 -0.87
CA VAL A 32 3.60 -5.46 0.29
C VAL A 32 4.93 -5.84 0.94
N ASP A 33 5.80 -4.86 1.17
CA ASP A 33 7.01 -5.03 1.99
C ASP A 33 6.68 -4.75 3.46
N GLU A 34 6.27 -5.81 4.16
CA GLU A 34 5.86 -5.75 5.57
C GLU A 34 6.96 -5.23 6.50
N ALA A 35 8.22 -5.49 6.18
CA ALA A 35 9.36 -5.14 7.03
C ALA A 35 9.59 -3.63 7.12
N ARG A 36 9.07 -2.87 6.14
CA ARG A 36 9.22 -1.42 6.05
C ARG A 36 7.93 -0.66 6.35
N ILE A 37 6.85 -1.35 6.72
CA ILE A 37 5.62 -0.71 7.15
C ILE A 37 5.86 0.04 8.45
N ARG A 38 5.48 1.32 8.48
CA ARG A 38 5.64 2.18 9.67
C ARG A 38 4.57 3.25 9.74
N LEU A 39 4.17 3.60 10.94
CA LEU A 39 3.30 4.75 11.20
C LEU A 39 4.13 6.04 11.13
N GLN A 40 3.73 6.99 10.29
CA GLN A 40 4.36 8.30 10.12
C GLN A 40 3.27 9.37 10.03
N ASN A 41 3.27 10.34 10.94
CA ASN A 41 2.30 11.45 10.98
C ASN A 41 0.83 10.97 10.92
N ASP A 42 0.47 9.94 11.69
CA ASP A 42 -0.87 9.31 11.69
C ASP A 42 -1.26 8.53 10.42
N TYR A 43 -0.34 8.40 9.45
CA TYR A 43 -0.51 7.56 8.26
C TYR A 43 0.39 6.33 8.33
N TRP A 44 -0.18 5.16 8.06
CA TRP A 44 0.61 3.96 7.84
C TRP A 44 1.25 4.02 6.47
N ARG A 45 2.56 4.19 6.42
CA ARG A 45 3.33 4.11 5.19
C ARG A 45 3.55 2.65 4.83
N ILE A 46 3.04 2.25 3.68
CA ILE A 46 3.04 0.88 3.19
C ILE A 46 3.86 0.84 1.90
N PRO A 47 5.11 0.36 1.97
CA PRO A 47 5.91 0.19 0.78
C PRO A 47 5.42 -1.02 -0.02
N ILE A 48 5.31 -0.83 -1.33
CA ILE A 48 4.96 -1.89 -2.27
C ILE A 48 6.08 -2.10 -3.29
N CYS A 49 6.29 -3.35 -3.65
CA CYS A 49 7.23 -3.76 -4.67
C CYS A 49 6.45 -4.27 -5.89
N PRO A 50 6.52 -3.59 -7.04
CA PRO A 50 5.98 -4.12 -8.26
C PRO A 50 6.86 -5.28 -8.77
N SER A 51 6.24 -6.29 -9.39
CA SER A 51 6.97 -7.45 -9.93
C SER A 51 7.87 -7.12 -11.14
N SER A 52 7.60 -6.00 -11.81
CA SER A 52 8.35 -5.47 -12.95
C SER A 52 8.29 -3.94 -12.92
N GLU A 53 9.18 -3.28 -13.66
CA GLU A 53 9.16 -1.82 -13.78
C GLU A 53 7.80 -1.35 -14.36
N PRO A 54 7.09 -0.44 -13.67
CA PRO A 54 5.80 0.04 -14.13
C PRO A 54 5.91 1.01 -15.28
N GLU A 55 5.65 0.51 -16.49
CA GLU A 55 5.47 1.31 -17.69
C GLU A 55 4.03 1.14 -18.22
N PRO A 56 3.21 2.20 -18.29
CA PRO A 56 3.51 3.60 -18.02
C PRO A 56 3.36 3.98 -16.53
N LEU A 57 4.18 4.93 -16.05
CA LEU A 57 4.17 5.39 -14.65
C LEU A 57 2.86 6.09 -14.23
N PHE A 58 2.22 6.84 -15.13
CA PHE A 58 1.00 7.58 -14.81
C PHE A 58 -0.17 6.68 -14.35
N PRO A 59 -0.61 5.66 -15.11
CA PRO A 59 -1.66 4.74 -14.66
C PRO A 59 -1.23 3.88 -13.46
N TYR A 60 0.08 3.69 -13.26
CA TYR A 60 0.58 3.05 -12.05
C TYR A 60 0.30 3.90 -10.82
N TYR A 61 0.69 5.18 -10.80
CA TYR A 61 0.42 6.06 -9.66
C TYR A 61 -1.09 6.29 -9.44
N GLU A 62 -1.88 6.37 -10.52
CA GLU A 62 -3.34 6.47 -10.40
C GLU A 62 -3.93 5.22 -9.72
N ALA A 63 -3.47 4.03 -10.08
CA ALA A 63 -3.89 2.80 -9.43
C ALA A 63 -3.44 2.72 -7.96
N LEU A 64 -2.30 3.30 -7.59
CA LEU A 64 -1.88 3.38 -6.19
C LEU A 64 -2.77 4.31 -5.37
N ALA A 65 -3.13 5.48 -5.92
CA ALA A 65 -4.02 6.43 -5.26
C ALA A 65 -5.42 5.83 -5.05
N ASP A 66 -5.94 5.12 -6.05
CA ASP A 66 -7.23 4.44 -5.94
C ASP A 66 -7.18 3.32 -4.87
N LEU A 67 -6.06 2.57 -4.80
CA LEU A 67 -5.83 1.57 -3.77
C LEU A 67 -5.76 2.18 -2.36
N GLU A 68 -5.13 3.35 -2.19
CA GLU A 68 -5.11 4.08 -0.92
C GLU A 68 -6.52 4.44 -0.45
N ASP A 69 -7.39 4.87 -1.37
CA ASP A 69 -8.79 5.22 -1.05
C ASP A 69 -9.61 3.97 -0.69
N GLU A 70 -9.47 2.88 -1.45
CA GLU A 70 -10.15 1.61 -1.19
C GLU A 70 -9.83 1.06 0.21
N ILE A 71 -8.55 1.09 0.61
CA ILE A 71 -8.12 0.65 1.94
C ILE A 71 -8.66 1.59 3.03
N GLN A 72 -8.57 2.90 2.81
CA GLN A 72 -9.05 3.89 3.79
C GLN A 72 -10.55 3.78 4.01
N THR A 73 -11.33 3.63 2.93
CA THR A 73 -12.78 3.48 2.97
C THR A 73 -13.20 2.12 3.52
N GLY A 74 -12.49 1.05 3.15
CA GLY A 74 -12.82 -0.33 3.54
C GLY A 74 -12.46 -0.65 5.00
N GLU A 75 -11.26 -0.27 5.44
CA GLU A 75 -10.72 -0.62 6.76
C GLU A 75 -10.81 0.52 7.78
N GLY A 76 -11.05 1.76 7.34
CA GLY A 76 -11.07 2.94 8.23
C GLY A 76 -9.68 3.31 8.77
N ILE A 77 -8.61 2.89 8.08
CA ILE A 77 -7.22 3.12 8.46
C ILE A 77 -6.61 4.12 7.49
N LYS A 78 -5.96 5.17 8.01
CA LYS A 78 -5.17 6.10 7.20
C LYS A 78 -3.90 5.41 6.72
N VAL A 79 -3.80 5.20 5.40
CA VAL A 79 -2.63 4.57 4.77
C VAL A 79 -2.06 5.49 3.70
N THR A 80 -0.78 5.35 3.42
CA THR A 80 -0.17 5.84 2.19
C THR A 80 0.64 4.73 1.54
N ILE A 81 0.38 4.46 0.27
CA ILE A 81 1.10 3.47 -0.52
C ILE A 81 2.32 4.16 -1.12
N ALA A 82 3.51 3.73 -0.72
CA ALA A 82 4.75 4.21 -1.30
C ALA A 82 5.26 3.16 -2.30
N SER A 83 5.61 3.58 -3.52
CA SER A 83 6.50 2.77 -4.35
C SER A 83 7.78 2.55 -3.55
N GLY A 84 8.06 1.30 -3.20
CA GLY A 84 9.33 0.96 -2.58
C GLY A 84 10.40 1.22 -3.62
N ASP A 85 11.14 2.32 -3.48
CA ASP A 85 12.37 2.48 -4.22
C ASP A 85 13.19 1.19 -4.04
N PRO A 86 13.66 0.54 -5.13
CA PRO A 86 14.73 -0.41 -4.99
C PRO A 86 15.86 0.37 -4.30
N LEU A 87 16.19 -0.04 -3.08
CA LEU A 87 17.12 0.67 -2.21
C LEU A 87 18.37 1.10 -2.99
N GLU A 88 18.73 2.38 -2.87
CA GLU A 88 20.14 2.81 -2.92
C GLU A 88 21.02 1.93 -2.01
#